data_AF-A0A1Y1KJQ0-F1
#
_entry.id   AF-A0A1Y1KJQ0-F1
#
_cell.length_a   1.000
_cell.length_b   1.000
_cell.length_c   1.000
_cell.angle_alpha   90.00
_cell.angle_beta   90.00
_cell.angle_gamma   90.00
#
_symmetry.space_group_name_H-M   'P 1'
#
loop_
_entity.id
_entity.type
_entity.pdbx_description
1 polymer ?
#
loop_
_entity_poly.entity_id
_entity_poly.type
_entity_poly.pdbx_seq_one_letter_code
_entity_poly.pdbx_strand_id
1 'polypeptide(L)'
;MIGVDPKLIPTGWICNHYKLIVWKLAGYDRNLPGTFVECLTVENVVQQLKYRYDREIDKAERSALHRIVERDDVPQKRMVLCVSNIIKEGNALEIELTDGWYCIRTVIDELLKFQVKISKIVIGTKLIVQNAELLNCDGCHPLELPNHVRLRINYNCTRRATWYSKLGFQKDMKPFPVSLGGLHSDGGGVGCIRIHIFRVYPIRYLEKCEMGKSGNRLIRKNCE
;
A
#
# COMPACT_ATOMS: atom_id res chain seq x y z
N MET A 1 2.53 -9.60 33.05
CA MET A 1 3.65 -9.69 32.09
C MET A 1 4.81 -8.88 32.63
N ILE A 2 5.98 -9.47 32.78
CA ILE A 2 7.16 -8.77 33.30
C ILE A 2 7.68 -7.82 32.22
N GLY A 3 8.08 -6.61 32.62
CA GLY A 3 8.74 -5.63 31.75
C GLY A 3 7.82 -4.81 30.85
N VAL A 4 6.50 -4.82 31.06
CA VAL A 4 5.58 -3.93 30.34
C VAL A 4 5.23 -2.75 31.23
N ASP A 5 5.58 -1.54 30.80
CA ASP A 5 5.10 -0.30 31.42
C ASP A 5 3.78 0.14 30.75
N PRO A 6 2.63 0.10 31.46
CA PRO A 6 1.34 0.50 30.92
C PRO A 6 1.28 1.97 30.51
N LYS A 7 2.13 2.84 31.07
CA LYS A 7 2.12 4.28 30.78
C LYS A 7 2.64 4.60 29.37
N LEU A 8 3.44 3.71 28.80
CA LEU A 8 4.02 3.88 27.46
C LEU A 8 3.07 3.42 26.35
N ILE A 9 1.96 2.77 26.69
CA ILE A 9 1.02 2.22 25.69
C ILE A 9 0.06 3.33 25.26
N PRO A 10 0.07 3.73 23.97
CA PRO A 10 -0.86 4.74 23.47
C PRO A 10 -2.32 4.27 23.54
N THR A 11 -3.23 5.23 23.67
CA THR A 11 -4.66 4.95 23.66
C THR A 11 -5.07 4.25 22.36
N GLY A 12 -5.78 3.13 22.47
CA GLY A 12 -6.24 2.34 21.31
C GLY A 12 -5.20 1.39 20.70
N TRP A 13 -3.94 1.40 21.18
CA TRP A 13 -2.87 0.52 20.68
C TRP A 13 -3.21 -0.96 20.83
N ILE A 14 -3.70 -1.36 22.02
CA ILE A 14 -4.13 -2.73 22.30
C ILE A 14 -5.29 -3.14 21.38
N CYS A 15 -6.31 -2.30 21.24
CA CYS A 15 -7.48 -2.59 20.41
C CYS A 15 -7.09 -2.81 18.94
N ASN A 16 -6.24 -1.94 18.39
CA ASN A 16 -5.73 -2.06 17.03
C ASN A 16 -4.98 -3.38 16.81
N HIS A 17 -4.00 -3.67 17.67
CA HIS A 17 -3.18 -4.85 17.48
C HIS A 17 -3.90 -6.15 17.81
N TYR A 18 -4.78 -6.16 18.81
CA TYR A 18 -5.63 -7.29 19.13
C TYR A 18 -6.46 -7.70 17.90
N LYS A 19 -7.12 -6.74 17.24
CA LYS A 19 -7.89 -6.97 16.00
C LYS A 19 -7.03 -7.68 14.94
N LEU A 20 -5.82 -7.19 14.69
CA LEU A 20 -4.93 -7.74 13.65
C LEU A 20 -4.34 -9.11 14.03
N ILE A 21 -3.99 -9.30 15.30
CA ILE A 21 -3.46 -10.57 15.82
C ILE A 21 -4.51 -11.66 15.72
N VAL A 22 -5.71 -11.39 16.23
CA VAL A 22 -6.84 -12.34 16.18
C VAL A 22 -7.18 -12.66 14.73
N TRP A 23 -7.26 -11.66 13.85
CA TRP A 23 -7.54 -11.89 12.43
C TRP A 23 -6.49 -12.79 11.76
N LYS A 24 -5.21 -12.59 12.09
CA LYS A 24 -4.11 -13.44 11.60
C LYS A 24 -4.22 -14.86 12.13
N LEU A 25 -4.37 -15.05 13.45
CA LEU A 25 -4.42 -16.37 14.08
C LEU A 25 -5.64 -17.18 13.61
N ALA A 26 -6.83 -16.56 13.61
CA ALA A 26 -8.04 -17.15 13.05
C ALA A 26 -7.92 -17.43 11.53
N GLY A 27 -7.06 -16.69 10.84
CA GLY A 27 -6.71 -16.95 9.45
C GLY A 27 -5.87 -18.21 9.27
N TYR A 28 -4.94 -18.50 10.19
CA TYR A 28 -4.13 -19.72 10.16
C TYR A 28 -4.97 -20.95 10.45
N ASP A 29 -5.80 -20.93 11.49
CA ASP A 29 -6.64 -22.08 11.85
C ASP A 29 -7.61 -22.47 10.73
N ARG A 30 -8.21 -21.47 10.06
CA ARG A 30 -9.19 -21.71 9.00
C ARG A 30 -8.58 -22.15 7.67
N ASN A 31 -7.43 -21.59 7.29
CA ASN A 31 -6.89 -21.78 5.94
C ASN A 31 -5.75 -22.81 5.87
N LEU A 32 -5.16 -23.20 7.01
CA LEU A 32 -4.05 -24.15 7.08
C LEU A 32 -4.33 -25.26 8.12
N PRO A 33 -5.48 -25.96 8.01
CA PRO A 33 -5.82 -27.03 8.95
C PRO A 33 -4.74 -28.13 8.93
N GLY A 34 -4.35 -28.60 10.12
CA GLY A 34 -3.37 -29.68 10.28
C GLY A 34 -1.90 -29.28 10.10
N THR A 35 -1.59 -28.05 9.68
CA THR A 35 -0.21 -27.56 9.64
C THR A 35 0.25 -27.02 10.99
N PHE A 36 -0.68 -26.42 11.73
CA PHE A 36 -0.42 -25.83 13.04
C PHE A 36 -1.37 -26.43 14.09
N VAL A 37 -0.89 -26.49 15.33
CA VAL A 37 -1.76 -26.64 16.51
C VAL A 37 -2.59 -25.37 16.64
N GLU A 38 -3.76 -25.46 17.27
CA GLU A 38 -4.71 -24.37 17.55
C GLU A 38 -3.98 -23.03 17.78
N CYS A 39 -4.03 -22.17 16.76
CA CYS A 39 -3.26 -20.93 16.73
C CYS A 39 -3.98 -19.84 17.52
N LEU A 40 -5.30 -19.77 17.43
CA LEU A 40 -6.13 -18.80 18.13
C LEU A 40 -6.38 -19.24 19.59
N THR A 41 -5.36 -19.02 20.43
CA THR A 41 -5.47 -19.18 21.89
C THR A 41 -5.20 -17.85 22.58
N VAL A 42 -5.72 -17.69 23.81
CA VAL A 42 -5.49 -16.49 24.60
C VAL A 42 -4.00 -16.29 24.87
N GLU A 43 -3.27 -17.39 25.13
CA GLU A 43 -1.83 -17.39 25.34
C GLU A 43 -1.10 -16.83 24.12
N ASN A 44 -1.42 -17.31 22.92
CA ASN A 44 -0.77 -16.86 21.68
C ASN A 44 -1.09 -15.39 21.38
N VAL A 45 -2.32 -14.94 21.67
CA VAL A 45 -2.70 -13.53 21.50
C VAL A 45 -1.90 -12.64 22.47
N VAL A 46 -1.84 -13.02 23.75
CA VAL A 46 -1.12 -12.26 24.78
C VAL A 46 0.39 -12.24 24.49
N GLN A 47 0.98 -13.36 24.09
CA GLN A 47 2.38 -13.44 23.67
C GLN A 47 2.68 -12.52 22.48
N GLN A 48 1.77 -12.45 21.49
CA GLN A 48 1.97 -11.56 20.34
C GLN A 48 1.76 -10.08 20.68
N LEU A 49 0.87 -9.76 21.62
CA LEU A 49 0.75 -8.40 22.14
C LEU A 49 2.04 -7.97 22.83
N LYS A 50 2.61 -8.85 23.67
CA LYS A 50 3.94 -8.59 24.27
C LYS A 50 5.01 -8.42 23.20
N TYR A 51 5.07 -9.30 22.22
CA TYR A 51 6.04 -9.19 21.12
C TYR A 51 5.95 -7.85 20.38
N ARG A 52 4.73 -7.32 20.17
CA ARG A 52 4.55 -6.01 19.56
C ARG A 52 5.00 -4.88 20.46
N TYR A 53 4.73 -4.97 21.76
CA TYR A 53 5.21 -4.01 22.76
C TYR A 53 6.74 -3.97 22.77
N ASP A 54 7.39 -5.13 22.89
CA ASP A 54 8.84 -5.27 22.94
C ASP A 54 9.52 -4.75 21.64
N ARG A 55 8.81 -4.75 20.49
CA ARG A 55 9.37 -4.25 19.22
C ARG A 55 9.10 -2.77 19.00
N GLU A 56 7.86 -2.35 19.14
CA GLU A 56 7.46 -0.98 18.82
C GLU A 56 7.80 0.01 19.92
N ILE A 57 7.61 -0.38 21.19
CA ILE A 57 7.82 0.49 22.34
C ILE A 57 9.27 0.38 22.83
N ASP A 58 9.73 -0.84 23.19
CA ASP A 58 11.06 -0.99 23.79
C ASP A 58 12.21 -0.80 22.78
N LYS A 59 12.03 -1.30 21.55
CA LYS A 59 13.06 -1.22 20.48
C LYS A 59 12.81 -0.11 19.46
N ALA A 60 11.71 0.63 19.57
CA ALA A 60 11.34 1.69 18.63
C ALA A 60 11.31 1.24 17.14
N GLU A 61 11.01 -0.04 16.88
CA GLU A 61 10.94 -0.60 15.54
C GLU A 61 9.57 -0.31 14.90
N ARG A 62 9.53 0.74 14.08
CA ARG A 62 8.30 1.22 13.44
C ARG A 62 7.97 0.48 12.15
N SER A 63 6.69 0.20 11.95
CA SER A 63 6.16 -0.49 10.76
C SER A 63 6.24 0.37 9.49
N ALA A 64 5.87 -0.20 8.33
CA ALA A 64 5.95 0.54 7.07
C ALA A 64 4.98 1.71 7.03
N LEU A 65 3.71 1.47 7.37
CA LEU A 65 2.70 2.53 7.43
C LEU A 65 3.01 3.53 8.55
N HIS A 66 3.57 3.06 9.67
CA HIS A 66 4.00 3.94 10.75
C HIS A 66 5.01 4.97 10.28
N ARG A 67 6.09 4.51 9.65
CA ARG A 67 7.14 5.40 9.14
C ARG A 67 6.63 6.33 8.03
N ILE A 68 5.70 5.86 7.20
CA ILE A 68 5.10 6.68 6.14
C ILE A 68 4.24 7.80 6.73
N VAL A 69 3.39 7.49 7.70
CA VAL A 69 2.46 8.46 8.30
C VAL A 69 3.18 9.50 9.15
N GLU A 70 4.28 9.12 9.82
CA GLU A 70 5.17 10.06 10.52
C GLU A 70 6.09 10.87 9.59
N ARG A 71 6.03 10.63 8.27
CA ARG A 71 6.90 11.22 7.24
C ARG A 71 8.40 10.88 7.36
N ASP A 72 8.73 9.82 8.08
CA ASP A 72 10.09 9.29 8.23
C ASP A 72 10.50 8.34 7.08
N ASP A 73 9.56 7.88 6.27
CA ASP A 73 9.83 7.16 5.03
C ASP A 73 8.81 7.50 3.93
N VAL A 74 9.17 7.17 2.70
CA VAL A 74 8.44 7.57 1.50
C VAL A 74 7.45 6.48 1.06
N PRO A 75 6.19 6.83 0.73
CA PRO A 75 5.17 5.87 0.28
C PRO A 75 5.44 5.29 -1.11
N GLN A 76 6.36 5.88 -1.88
CA GLN A 76 6.66 5.44 -3.24
C GLN A 76 7.44 4.12 -3.29
N LYS A 77 8.08 3.73 -2.17
CA LYS A 77 8.82 2.47 -2.07
C LYS A 77 7.91 1.26 -2.27
N ARG A 78 8.48 0.18 -2.83
CA ARG A 78 7.79 -1.09 -2.98
C ARG A 78 7.42 -1.67 -1.61
N MET A 79 6.14 -1.92 -1.39
CA MET A 79 5.62 -2.54 -0.17
C MET A 79 4.50 -3.52 -0.49
N VAL A 80 4.22 -4.44 0.44
CA VAL A 80 3.07 -5.34 0.36
C VAL A 80 2.11 -4.99 1.48
N LEU A 81 0.87 -4.70 1.11
CA LEU A 81 -0.22 -4.41 2.03
C LEU A 81 -1.33 -5.43 1.85
N CYS A 82 -2.15 -5.64 2.88
CA CYS A 82 -3.31 -6.53 2.84
C CYS A 82 -4.59 -5.69 2.89
N VAL A 83 -5.60 -6.06 2.13
CA VAL A 83 -6.93 -5.43 2.21
C VAL A 83 -7.61 -5.85 3.52
N SER A 84 -7.74 -4.95 4.48
CA SER A 84 -8.42 -5.21 5.77
C SER A 84 -9.92 -4.96 5.70
N ASN A 85 -10.35 -3.99 4.90
CA ASN A 85 -11.76 -3.64 4.77
C ASN A 85 -12.05 -3.05 3.39
N ILE A 86 -13.32 -3.09 2.98
CA ILE A 86 -13.81 -2.44 1.76
C ILE A 86 -14.93 -1.50 2.19
N ILE A 87 -14.72 -0.20 1.98
CA ILE A 87 -15.62 0.86 2.44
C ILE A 87 -16.41 1.38 1.25
N LYS A 88 -17.74 1.26 1.33
CA LYS A 88 -18.68 1.74 0.32
C LYS A 88 -19.48 2.89 0.92
N GLU A 89 -19.07 4.13 0.64
CA GLU A 89 -19.77 5.34 1.06
C GLU A 89 -20.41 5.99 -0.16
N GLY A 90 -21.69 5.68 -0.40
CA GLY A 90 -22.42 6.15 -1.59
C GLY A 90 -21.76 5.71 -2.90
N ASN A 91 -21.35 6.68 -3.72
CA ASN A 91 -20.62 6.43 -4.97
C ASN A 91 -19.10 6.26 -4.78
N ALA A 92 -18.56 6.55 -3.60
CA ALA A 92 -17.14 6.37 -3.32
C ALA A 92 -16.87 4.93 -2.85
N LEU A 93 -15.95 4.26 -3.55
CA LEU A 93 -15.41 2.96 -3.17
C LEU A 93 -13.96 3.15 -2.74
N GLU A 94 -13.72 3.02 -1.44
CA GLU A 94 -12.40 3.04 -0.83
C GLU A 94 -12.07 1.66 -0.27
N ILE A 95 -10.79 1.38 -0.09
CA ILE A 95 -10.32 0.18 0.61
C ILE A 95 -9.45 0.56 1.78
N GLU A 96 -9.50 -0.22 2.85
CA GLU A 96 -8.56 -0.10 3.96
C GLU A 96 -7.43 -1.10 3.75
N LEU A 97 -6.19 -0.62 3.82
CA LEU A 97 -4.99 -1.42 3.65
C LEU A 97 -4.21 -1.49 4.96
N THR A 98 -3.65 -2.67 5.26
CA THR A 98 -2.81 -2.89 6.43
C THR A 98 -1.44 -3.45 6.07
N ASP A 99 -0.41 -3.02 6.78
CA ASP A 99 0.92 -3.64 6.77
C ASP A 99 1.09 -4.73 7.86
N GLY A 100 -0.02 -5.08 8.53
CA GLY A 100 -0.04 -6.00 9.65
C GLY A 100 0.16 -5.34 11.02
N TRP A 101 0.54 -4.06 11.07
CA TRP A 101 0.70 -3.29 12.31
C TRP A 101 -0.39 -2.24 12.45
N TYR A 102 -0.62 -1.49 11.38
CA TYR A 102 -1.61 -0.42 11.31
C TYR A 102 -2.46 -0.54 10.05
N CYS A 103 -3.56 0.20 10.01
CA CYS A 103 -4.45 0.28 8.86
C CYS A 103 -4.50 1.72 8.35
N ILE A 104 -4.64 1.89 7.03
CA ILE A 104 -4.83 3.20 6.40
C ILE A 104 -5.92 3.13 5.34
N ARG A 105 -6.81 4.13 5.32
CA ARG A 105 -7.81 4.28 4.25
C ARG A 105 -7.10 4.66 2.95
N THR A 106 -7.47 3.99 1.89
CA THR A 106 -6.78 4.06 0.60
C THR A 106 -7.75 4.44 -0.50
N VAL A 107 -7.40 5.48 -1.23
CA VAL A 107 -8.08 5.91 -2.46
C VAL A 107 -7.50 5.12 -3.63
N ILE A 108 -8.40 4.55 -4.42
CA ILE A 108 -8.10 3.70 -5.56
C ILE A 108 -8.66 4.32 -6.84
N ASP A 109 -8.00 4.08 -7.97
CA ASP A 109 -8.46 4.49 -9.29
C ASP A 109 -9.66 3.65 -9.78
N GLU A 110 -10.31 4.09 -10.86
CA GLU A 110 -11.50 3.43 -11.40
C GLU A 110 -11.24 1.97 -11.82
N LEU A 111 -10.03 1.66 -12.26
CA LEU A 111 -9.65 0.30 -12.65
C LEU A 111 -9.55 -0.62 -11.45
N LEU A 112 -8.93 -0.18 -10.35
CA LEU A 112 -8.91 -0.92 -9.09
C LEU A 112 -10.31 -1.02 -8.49
N LYS A 113 -11.14 0.02 -8.59
CA LYS A 113 -12.55 -0.06 -8.19
C LYS A 113 -13.29 -1.14 -8.98
N PHE A 114 -13.05 -1.21 -10.29
CA PHE A 114 -13.58 -2.28 -11.12
C PHE A 114 -13.09 -3.67 -10.66
N GLN A 115 -11.80 -3.84 -10.33
CA GLN A 115 -11.27 -5.10 -9.79
C GLN A 115 -11.96 -5.52 -8.48
N VAL A 116 -12.30 -4.56 -7.62
CA VAL A 116 -13.07 -4.81 -6.39
C VAL A 116 -14.52 -5.20 -6.72
N LYS A 117 -15.17 -4.52 -7.68
CA LYS A 117 -16.55 -4.83 -8.12
C LYS A 117 -16.67 -6.24 -8.69
N ILE A 118 -15.67 -6.72 -9.43
CA ILE A 118 -15.63 -8.09 -9.96
C ILE A 118 -15.05 -9.13 -8.97
N SER A 119 -14.92 -8.75 -7.69
CA SER A 119 -14.43 -9.63 -6.62
C SER A 119 -13.03 -10.22 -6.85
N LYS A 120 -12.18 -9.58 -7.65
CA LYS A 120 -10.76 -9.95 -7.79
C LYS A 120 -9.92 -9.42 -6.63
N ILE A 121 -10.30 -8.28 -6.07
CA ILE A 121 -9.74 -7.73 -4.84
C ILE A 121 -10.81 -7.85 -3.76
N VAL A 122 -10.56 -8.75 -2.81
CA VAL A 122 -11.42 -9.01 -1.65
C VAL A 122 -10.65 -8.79 -0.35
N ILE A 123 -11.36 -8.68 0.77
CA ILE A 123 -10.74 -8.63 2.11
C ILE A 123 -9.81 -9.85 2.29
N GLY A 124 -8.60 -9.61 2.79
CA GLY A 124 -7.52 -10.60 2.91
C GLY A 124 -6.59 -10.69 1.69
N THR A 125 -6.92 -10.03 0.56
CA THR A 125 -6.04 -10.01 -0.61
C THR A 125 -4.78 -9.20 -0.30
N LYS A 126 -3.60 -9.80 -0.51
CA LYS A 126 -2.33 -9.08 -0.47
C LYS A 126 -2.07 -8.39 -1.81
N LEU A 127 -1.72 -7.12 -1.75
CA LEU A 127 -1.37 -6.28 -2.87
C LEU A 127 0.09 -5.83 -2.73
N ILE A 128 0.87 -6.03 -3.77
CA ILE A 128 2.16 -5.36 -3.93
C ILE A 128 1.88 -3.99 -4.56
N VAL A 129 2.35 -2.96 -3.89
CA VAL A 129 2.11 -1.56 -4.24
C VAL A 129 3.46 -0.87 -4.39
N GLN A 130 3.50 0.07 -5.32
CA GLN A 130 4.64 0.94 -5.55
C GLN A 130 4.16 2.32 -6.00
N ASN A 131 5.00 3.35 -5.89
CA ASN A 131 4.66 4.72 -6.27
C ASN A 131 3.33 5.18 -5.64
N ALA A 132 3.05 4.73 -4.41
CA ALA A 132 1.91 5.22 -3.67
C ALA A 132 2.19 6.64 -3.19
N GLU A 133 1.12 7.38 -2.93
CA GLU A 133 1.21 8.76 -2.48
C GLU A 133 0.40 8.94 -1.22
N LEU A 134 0.99 9.58 -0.21
CA LEU A 134 0.29 9.94 1.02
C LEU A 134 -0.35 11.30 0.83
N LEU A 135 -1.68 11.37 0.98
CA LEU A 135 -2.46 12.58 0.81
C LEU A 135 -2.83 13.17 2.16
N ASN A 136 -2.70 14.50 2.26
CA ASN A 136 -3.24 15.33 3.36
C ASN A 136 -2.72 14.96 4.77
N CYS A 137 -1.50 14.46 4.91
CA CYS A 137 -0.95 14.07 6.22
C CYS A 137 0.27 14.91 6.55
N ASP A 138 0.25 15.68 7.64
CA ASP A 138 1.35 16.55 8.05
C ASP A 138 2.36 15.89 9.00
N GLY A 139 2.25 14.57 9.21
CA GLY A 139 3.03 13.82 10.20
C GLY A 139 2.21 13.63 11.47
N CYS A 140 1.86 12.38 11.78
CA CYS A 140 1.12 12.05 13.01
C CYS A 140 1.38 10.59 13.42
N HIS A 141 0.98 10.22 14.63
CA HIS A 141 0.99 8.82 15.03
C HIS A 141 -0.11 8.05 14.27
N PRO A 142 0.12 6.80 13.82
CA PRO A 142 -0.88 6.04 13.05
C PRO A 142 -2.23 5.83 13.74
N LEU A 143 -2.26 5.79 15.08
CA LEU A 143 -3.52 5.66 15.83
C LEU A 143 -4.35 6.95 15.85
N GLU A 144 -3.72 8.09 15.55
CA GLU A 144 -4.32 9.43 15.60
C GLU A 144 -4.59 9.97 14.18
N LEU A 145 -4.58 9.09 13.18
CA LEU A 145 -4.78 9.42 11.78
C LEU A 145 -6.10 10.19 11.56
N PRO A 146 -6.06 11.44 11.07
CA PRO A 146 -7.26 12.18 10.73
C PRO A 146 -8.07 11.52 9.62
N ASN A 147 -9.39 11.69 9.65
CA ASN A 147 -10.33 11.11 8.69
C ASN A 147 -10.11 11.54 7.23
N HIS A 148 -9.33 12.58 6.95
CA HIS A 148 -9.02 13.06 5.59
C HIS A 148 -7.70 12.52 5.03
N VAL A 149 -6.87 11.86 5.86
CA VAL A 149 -5.61 11.26 5.40
C VAL A 149 -5.92 10.01 4.58
N ARG A 150 -5.33 9.92 3.40
CA ARG A 150 -5.52 8.78 2.50
C ARG A 150 -4.20 8.37 1.89
N LEU A 151 -4.01 7.06 1.72
CA LEU A 151 -3.00 6.54 0.82
C LEU A 151 -3.62 6.44 -0.59
N ARG A 152 -2.97 6.98 -1.62
CA ARG A 152 -3.40 6.83 -3.01
C ARG A 152 -2.58 5.74 -3.68
N ILE A 153 -3.27 4.80 -4.31
CA ILE A 153 -2.63 3.76 -5.12
C ILE A 153 -3.28 3.71 -6.50
N ASN A 154 -2.47 3.40 -7.50
CA ASN A 154 -2.90 3.34 -8.90
C ASN A 154 -2.75 1.91 -9.44
N TYR A 155 -3.56 1.56 -10.42
CA TYR A 155 -3.64 0.24 -11.05
C TYR A 155 -2.30 -0.16 -11.66
N ASN A 156 -1.64 0.71 -12.42
CA ASN A 156 -0.39 0.37 -13.10
C ASN A 156 0.76 0.06 -12.13
N CYS A 157 0.70 0.57 -10.89
CA CYS A 157 1.69 0.32 -9.86
C CYS A 157 1.23 -0.65 -8.76
N THR A 158 0.08 -1.31 -8.95
CA THR A 158 -0.48 -2.27 -7.98
C THR A 158 -0.71 -3.63 -8.62
N ARG A 159 -0.24 -4.71 -7.99
CA ARG A 159 -0.52 -6.09 -8.42
C ARG A 159 -0.88 -6.95 -7.21
N ARG A 160 -1.47 -8.12 -7.44
CA ARG A 160 -1.67 -9.10 -6.36
C ARG A 160 -0.31 -9.69 -5.96
N ALA A 161 -0.08 -9.76 -4.66
CA ALA A 161 1.07 -10.46 -4.10
C ALA A 161 0.70 -11.92 -3.77
N THR A 162 1.71 -12.77 -3.62
CA THR A 162 1.51 -14.15 -3.17
C THR A 162 0.98 -14.18 -1.73
N TRP A 163 0.25 -15.23 -1.38
CA TRP A 163 -0.40 -15.34 -0.08
C TRP A 163 0.59 -15.32 1.10
N TYR A 164 1.81 -15.84 0.91
CA TYR A 164 2.87 -15.89 1.93
C TYR A 164 3.77 -14.65 1.94
N SER A 165 3.60 -13.68 1.03
CA SER A 165 4.41 -12.46 1.03
C SER A 165 4.35 -11.73 2.38
N LYS A 166 5.53 -11.32 2.88
CA LYS A 166 5.64 -10.55 4.12
C LYS A 166 5.05 -9.15 3.90
N LEU A 167 4.20 -8.70 4.82
CA LEU A 167 3.61 -7.36 4.79
C LEU A 167 4.66 -6.28 5.15
N GLY A 168 4.43 -5.07 4.68
CA GLY A 168 5.32 -3.91 4.82
C GLY A 168 6.33 -3.77 3.67
N PHE A 169 7.38 -2.99 3.90
CA PHE A 169 8.42 -2.73 2.91
C PHE A 169 9.11 -4.03 2.47
N GLN A 170 9.33 -4.15 1.16
CA GLN A 170 10.02 -5.29 0.57
C GLN A 170 11.53 -5.08 0.58
N LYS A 171 12.29 -6.19 0.64
CA LYS A 171 13.77 -6.16 0.60
C LYS A 171 14.30 -5.46 -0.66
N ASP A 172 13.71 -5.79 -1.80
CA ASP A 172 13.97 -5.08 -3.05
C ASP A 172 13.06 -3.85 -3.12
N MET A 173 13.64 -2.67 -2.85
CA MET A 173 12.95 -1.40 -2.90
C MET A 173 12.75 -0.87 -4.32
N LYS A 174 13.41 -1.48 -5.33
CA LYS A 174 13.36 -0.98 -6.70
C LYS A 174 11.95 -1.13 -7.27
N PRO A 175 11.61 -0.33 -8.28
CA PRO A 175 10.37 -0.55 -9.00
C PRO A 175 10.23 -1.94 -9.60
N PHE A 176 9.05 -2.58 -9.51
CA PHE A 176 8.83 -3.85 -10.21
C PHE A 176 8.48 -3.59 -11.67
N PRO A 177 9.06 -4.34 -12.62
CA PRO A 177 8.78 -4.14 -14.03
C PRO A 177 7.36 -4.60 -14.37
N VAL A 178 6.65 -3.81 -15.14
CA VAL A 178 5.31 -4.11 -15.66
C VAL A 178 5.38 -4.30 -17.17
N SER A 179 4.65 -5.30 -17.68
CA SER A 179 4.50 -5.53 -19.13
C SER A 179 3.65 -4.43 -19.75
N LEU A 180 4.03 -3.96 -20.95
CA LEU A 180 3.28 -2.95 -21.70
C LEU A 180 1.82 -3.37 -21.96
N GLY A 181 1.57 -4.65 -22.24
CA GLY A 181 0.21 -5.16 -22.45
C GLY A 181 -0.66 -5.19 -21.19
N GLY A 182 -0.05 -5.04 -20.01
CA GLY A 182 -0.75 -4.94 -18.72
C GLY A 182 -0.91 -3.50 -18.23
N LEU A 183 -0.54 -2.50 -19.04
CA LEU A 183 -0.73 -1.10 -18.71
C LEU A 183 -2.08 -0.61 -19.21
N HIS A 184 -2.64 0.33 -18.46
CA HIS A 184 -3.88 1.01 -18.83
C HIS A 184 -3.67 2.52 -18.82
N SER A 185 -4.32 3.23 -19.76
CA SER A 185 -4.24 4.70 -19.87
C SER A 185 -4.64 5.40 -18.58
N ASP A 186 -5.73 4.97 -17.98
CA ASP A 186 -6.30 5.55 -16.75
C ASP A 186 -5.73 4.95 -15.46
N GLY A 187 -4.71 4.08 -15.56
CA GLY A 187 -4.13 3.36 -14.43
C GLY A 187 -3.01 4.09 -13.70
N GLY A 188 -2.88 5.40 -13.91
CA GLY A 188 -1.82 6.23 -13.34
C GLY A 188 -0.42 5.96 -13.91
N GLY A 189 0.58 6.65 -13.34
CA GLY A 189 1.98 6.51 -13.76
C GLY A 189 2.52 5.09 -13.58
N VAL A 190 3.55 4.74 -14.37
CA VAL A 190 4.20 3.42 -14.31
C VAL A 190 5.58 3.59 -13.67
N GLY A 191 5.87 2.78 -12.64
CA GLY A 191 7.16 2.85 -11.95
C GLY A 191 8.32 2.29 -12.77
N CYS A 192 8.13 1.16 -13.44
CA CYS A 192 9.17 0.55 -14.27
C CYS A 192 8.56 -0.32 -15.37
N ILE A 193 9.14 -0.20 -16.56
CA ILE A 193 8.85 -1.05 -17.71
C ILE A 193 10.15 -1.64 -18.22
N ARG A 194 10.10 -2.91 -18.63
CA ARG A 194 11.19 -3.54 -19.35
C ARG A 194 10.83 -3.55 -20.83
N ILE A 195 11.59 -2.84 -21.63
CA ILE A 195 11.33 -2.66 -23.07
C ILE A 195 12.55 -3.06 -23.90
N HIS A 196 12.30 -3.41 -25.15
CA HIS A 196 13.32 -3.54 -26.19
C HIS A 196 13.19 -2.35 -27.14
N ILE A 197 14.30 -1.64 -27.39
CA ILE A 197 14.29 -0.51 -28.32
C ILE A 197 14.25 -1.06 -29.74
N PHE A 198 13.11 -0.92 -30.41
CA PHE A 198 12.97 -1.34 -31.80
C PHE A 198 13.44 -0.26 -32.77
N ARG A 199 13.20 1.02 -32.46
CA ARG A 199 13.56 2.14 -33.33
C ARG A 199 13.85 3.39 -32.52
N VAL A 200 14.89 4.12 -32.92
CA VAL A 200 15.23 5.45 -32.39
C VAL A 200 14.86 6.47 -33.47
N TYR A 201 14.07 7.49 -33.11
CA TYR A 201 13.65 8.55 -34.01
C TYR A 201 14.50 9.81 -33.79
N PRO A 202 14.69 10.68 -34.81
CA PRO A 202 15.40 11.94 -34.64
C PRO A 202 14.65 12.88 -33.69
N ILE A 203 15.40 13.76 -33.04
CA ILE A 203 14.87 14.78 -32.12
C ILE A 203 13.87 15.67 -32.85
N ARG A 204 12.76 15.99 -32.19
CA ARG A 204 11.70 16.87 -32.70
C ARG A 204 11.41 17.97 -31.68
N TYR A 205 11.12 19.18 -32.17
CA TYR A 205 10.75 20.32 -31.34
C TYR A 205 9.24 20.55 -31.43
N LEU A 206 8.61 20.73 -30.27
CA LEU A 206 7.19 21.02 -30.14
C LEU A 206 7.01 22.45 -29.66
N GLU A 207 6.41 23.30 -30.48
CA GLU A 207 6.04 24.66 -30.06
C GLU A 207 4.59 24.65 -29.55
N LYS A 208 4.40 25.09 -28.30
CA LYS A 208 3.08 25.38 -27.74
C LYS A 208 2.74 26.82 -28.12
N CYS A 209 1.92 27.01 -29.16
CA CYS A 209 1.39 28.33 -29.49
C CYS A 209 0.36 28.75 -28.42
N GLU A 210 0.54 29.92 -27.82
CA GLU A 210 -0.50 30.51 -26.99
C GLU A 210 -1.62 31.08 -27.88
N MET A 211 -2.84 30.65 -27.59
CA MET A 211 -4.13 31.11 -28.13
C MET A 211 -4.62 30.51 -29.46
N GLY A 212 -5.65 29.68 -29.34
CA GLY A 212 -6.75 29.59 -30.32
C GLY A 212 -6.61 28.59 -31.48
N LYS A 213 -5.44 28.02 -31.74
CA LYS A 213 -5.28 26.92 -32.71
C LYS A 213 -4.72 25.70 -32.02
N SER A 214 -5.61 24.76 -31.68
CA SER A 214 -5.31 23.45 -31.12
C SER A 214 -4.48 22.61 -32.10
N GLY A 215 -3.19 22.91 -32.19
CA GLY A 215 -2.27 22.23 -33.08
C GLY A 215 -0.86 22.42 -32.57
N ASN A 216 -0.39 21.44 -31.79
CA ASN A 216 1.03 21.28 -31.50
C ASN A 216 1.81 21.28 -32.83
N ARG A 217 2.59 22.33 -33.11
CA ARG A 217 3.36 22.40 -34.37
C ARG A 217 4.71 21.71 -34.18
N LEU A 218 4.96 20.70 -35.01
CA LEU A 218 6.26 20.06 -35.13
C LEU A 218 7.19 20.95 -35.96
N ILE A 219 8.20 21.52 -35.32
CA ILE A 219 9.23 22.30 -36.01
C ILE A 219 10.37 21.36 -36.40
N ARG A 220 10.68 21.29 -37.71
CA ARG A 220 11.97 20.77 -38.18
C ARG A 220 12.96 21.92 -38.14
N LYS A 221 13.96 21.87 -37.24
CA LYS A 221 15.15 22.69 -37.42
C LYS A 221 15.89 22.11 -38.61
N ASN A 222 15.89 22.82 -39.74
CA ASN A 222 16.95 22.66 -40.72
C ASN A 222 18.21 23.17 -40.03
N CYS A 223 19.16 22.28 -39.71
CA CYS A 223 20.50 22.74 -39.41
C CYS A 223 21.08 23.29 -40.72
N GLU A 224 21.50 24.55 -40.70
CA GLU A 224 22.46 25.09 -41.67
C GLU A 224 23.80 24.36 -41.55
#